data_AF-A0A1C3IJX3-F1
#
_entry.id   AF-A0A1C3IJX3-F1
#
_cell.length_a   1.000
_cell.length_b   1.000
_cell.length_c   1.000
_cell.angle_alpha   90.00
_cell.angle_beta   90.00
_cell.angle_gamma   90.00
#
_symmetry.space_group_name_H-M   'P 1'
#
loop_
_entity.id
_entity.type
_entity.pdbx_description
1 polymer ?
#
loop_
_entity_poly.entity_id
_entity_poly.type
_entity_poly.pdbx_seq_one_letter_code
_entity_poly.pdbx_strand_id
1 'polypeptide(L)'
;MKIGKLVQTLLPKILEYCEQKSQNEFECLCDADYSKRNFNLNFPFLVPISSLSSDLSKRYWTKAYLVRGQTVRACSQWFEKDEVYFTKYLERIGIDYDHSQVESELLESRTISSCRPSVITLRTKSRYRGNAIANAQNLLVRNILSNLGTEQFLEEDWQETKAYFNHRCVYCGESKELIIEHAIPINKVYLGEHRLGNLVPSCKECNSAKASKDFREFLEGCDDQIAVIEAYMAEKNYTPLENSEQVSMILEMAYLEGGIVAERYISIINELFVPVDDKQHRNT
;
A
#
# COMPACT_ATOMS: atom_id res chain seq x y z
N MET A 1 -10.96 -14.94 19.14
CA MET A 1 -10.52 -13.62 18.62
C MET A 1 -9.45 -13.84 17.54
N LYS A 2 -9.39 -13.06 16.46
CA LYS A 2 -8.28 -13.20 15.48
C LYS A 2 -6.97 -12.72 16.12
N ILE A 3 -5.95 -13.58 16.16
CA ILE A 3 -4.64 -13.31 16.80
C ILE A 3 -4.02 -11.97 16.40
N GLY A 4 -4.08 -11.57 15.13
CA GLY A 4 -3.52 -10.28 14.70
C GLY A 4 -4.17 -9.08 15.40
N LYS A 5 -5.45 -9.17 15.77
CA LYS A 5 -6.14 -8.12 16.54
C LYS A 5 -5.71 -8.12 18.00
N LEU A 6 -5.52 -9.29 18.60
CA LEU A 6 -4.97 -9.43 19.96
C LEU A 6 -3.58 -8.79 20.05
N VAL A 7 -2.72 -9.09 19.07
CA VAL A 7 -1.37 -8.51 18.97
C VAL A 7 -1.45 -6.99 18.86
N GLN A 8 -2.29 -6.44 17.97
CA GLN A 8 -2.45 -4.97 17.87
C GLN A 8 -2.91 -4.30 19.16
N THR A 9 -3.80 -4.95 19.92
CA THR A 9 -4.29 -4.44 21.21
C THR A 9 -3.20 -4.42 22.27
N LEU A 10 -2.37 -5.47 22.32
CA LEU A 10 -1.32 -5.60 23.35
C LEU A 10 0.02 -4.97 22.94
N LEU A 11 0.20 -4.66 21.66
CA LEU A 11 1.42 -4.05 21.13
C LEU A 11 1.86 -2.80 21.90
N PRO A 12 0.99 -1.83 22.27
CA PRO A 12 1.42 -0.69 23.07
C PRO A 12 2.06 -1.07 24.42
N LYS A 13 1.52 -2.09 25.12
CA LYS A 13 2.08 -2.59 26.38
C LYS A 13 3.45 -3.24 26.17
N ILE A 14 3.62 -3.95 25.05
CA ILE A 14 4.90 -4.55 24.65
C ILE A 14 5.94 -3.46 24.36
N LEU A 15 5.54 -2.40 23.65
CA LEU A 15 6.44 -1.29 23.35
C LEU A 15 6.82 -0.51 24.62
N GLU A 16 5.87 -0.29 25.52
CA GLU A 16 6.14 0.32 26.84
C GLU A 16 7.12 -0.52 27.67
N TYR A 17 6.97 -1.85 27.66
CA TYR A 17 7.93 -2.76 28.29
C TYR A 17 9.34 -2.61 27.70
N CYS A 18 9.45 -2.47 26.38
CA CYS A 18 10.73 -2.25 25.69
C CYS A 18 11.38 -0.90 26.04
N GLU A 19 10.58 0.12 26.34
CA GLU A 19 11.09 1.44 26.75
C GLU A 19 11.49 1.49 28.23
N GLN A 20 10.73 0.83 29.11
CA GLN A 20 10.85 1.00 30.56
C GLN A 20 11.65 -0.10 31.26
N LYS A 21 11.59 -1.36 30.78
CA LYS A 21 12.02 -2.53 31.57
C LYS A 21 13.15 -3.35 30.96
N SER A 22 13.32 -3.36 29.64
CA SER A 22 14.40 -4.15 29.02
C SER A 22 14.92 -3.52 27.74
N GLN A 23 16.17 -3.03 27.81
CA GLN A 23 16.90 -2.47 26.67
C GLN A 23 17.13 -3.51 25.55
N ASN A 24 17.34 -4.77 25.92
CA ASN A 24 17.67 -5.84 24.97
C ASN A 24 16.42 -6.40 24.27
N GLU A 25 15.23 -6.25 24.86
CA GLU A 25 14.02 -6.84 24.27
C GLU A 25 13.64 -6.15 22.96
N PHE A 26 13.82 -4.82 22.86
CA PHE A 26 13.60 -4.10 21.61
C PHE A 26 14.50 -4.60 20.46
N GLU A 27 15.78 -4.82 20.76
CA GLU A 27 16.75 -5.34 19.80
C GLU A 27 16.38 -6.77 19.37
N CYS A 28 15.95 -7.60 20.32
CA CYS A 28 15.44 -8.94 20.03
C CYS A 28 14.17 -8.93 19.17
N LEU A 29 13.24 -7.99 19.39
CA LEU A 29 12.02 -7.88 18.58
C LEU A 29 12.30 -7.39 17.15
N CYS A 30 13.42 -6.71 16.93
CA CYS A 30 13.92 -6.35 15.60
C CYS A 30 14.66 -7.50 14.90
N ASP A 31 14.96 -8.59 15.61
CA ASP A 31 15.69 -9.74 15.08
C ASP A 31 14.74 -10.79 14.47
N ALA A 32 15.07 -11.25 13.26
CA ALA A 32 14.24 -12.19 12.51
C ALA A 32 14.27 -13.60 13.12
N ASP A 33 15.44 -14.08 13.55
CA ASP A 33 15.60 -15.42 14.13
C ASP A 33 14.93 -15.53 15.50
N TYR A 34 15.00 -14.46 16.29
CA TYR A 34 14.24 -14.32 17.50
C TYR A 34 12.74 -14.36 17.23
N SER A 35 12.28 -13.63 16.21
CA SER A 35 10.86 -13.58 15.86
C SER A 35 10.35 -14.93 15.37
N LYS A 36 11.18 -15.69 14.65
CA LYS A 36 10.87 -17.05 14.22
C LYS A 36 10.76 -18.02 15.40
N ARG A 37 11.71 -17.96 16.35
CA ARG A 37 11.73 -18.86 17.52
C ARG A 37 10.61 -18.56 18.52
N ASN A 38 10.30 -17.28 18.74
CA ASN A 38 9.39 -16.86 19.81
C ASN A 38 7.96 -16.61 19.37
N PHE A 39 7.72 -16.30 18.08
CA PHE A 39 6.39 -15.98 17.54
C PHE A 39 5.99 -16.83 16.33
N ASN A 40 6.89 -17.70 15.84
CA ASN A 40 6.72 -18.41 14.57
C ASN A 40 6.57 -17.47 13.34
N LEU A 41 7.06 -16.24 13.42
CA LEU A 41 7.06 -15.29 12.32
C LEU A 41 8.28 -15.48 11.42
N ASN A 42 8.10 -15.40 10.10
CA ASN A 42 9.23 -15.42 9.15
C ASN A 42 9.91 -14.05 8.97
N PHE A 43 9.37 -13.02 9.64
CA PHE A 43 9.84 -11.65 9.56
C PHE A 43 10.00 -11.10 10.99
N PRO A 44 10.91 -10.14 11.20
CA PRO A 44 11.02 -9.42 12.47
C PRO A 44 9.67 -8.94 13.01
N PHE A 45 9.46 -9.04 14.32
CA PHE A 45 8.25 -8.57 14.96
C PHE A 45 8.13 -7.04 14.83
N LEU A 46 9.23 -6.32 15.03
CA LEU A 46 9.39 -4.89 14.76
C LEU A 46 10.41 -4.67 13.64
N VAL A 47 10.23 -3.61 12.87
CA VAL A 47 11.22 -3.18 11.89
C VAL A 47 11.33 -1.65 11.88
N PRO A 48 12.55 -1.08 11.94
CA PRO A 48 12.75 0.35 11.71
C PRO A 48 12.32 0.76 10.31
N ILE A 49 11.57 1.86 10.19
CA ILE A 49 11.13 2.39 8.88
C ILE A 49 12.33 2.76 8.01
N SER A 50 13.43 3.20 8.60
CA SER A 50 14.69 3.47 7.88
C SER A 50 15.28 2.23 7.20
N SER A 51 14.97 1.02 7.69
CA SER A 51 15.42 -0.26 7.15
C SER A 51 14.35 -0.97 6.29
N LEU A 52 13.19 -0.34 6.08
CA LEU A 52 12.04 -0.97 5.46
C LEU A 52 12.04 -0.74 3.94
N SER A 53 12.26 -1.81 3.16
CA SER A 53 12.06 -1.79 1.71
C SER A 53 10.58 -1.80 1.32
N SER A 54 10.27 -1.36 0.10
CA SER A 54 8.91 -1.33 -0.46
C SER A 54 8.23 -2.72 -0.48
N ASP A 55 9.00 -3.79 -0.73
CA ASP A 55 8.49 -5.16 -0.73
C ASP A 55 8.16 -5.65 0.69
N LEU A 56 9.09 -5.44 1.64
CA LEU A 56 8.90 -5.83 3.03
C LEU A 56 7.76 -5.06 3.69
N SER A 57 7.52 -3.81 3.31
CA SER A 57 6.47 -2.94 3.86
C SER A 57 5.08 -3.59 3.87
N LYS A 58 4.75 -4.44 2.88
CA LYS A 58 3.46 -5.15 2.80
C LYS A 58 3.25 -6.17 3.94
N ARG A 59 4.34 -6.64 4.56
CA ARG A 59 4.35 -7.62 5.66
C ARG A 59 4.18 -6.97 7.04
N TYR A 60 4.07 -5.64 7.12
CA TYR A 60 3.92 -4.89 8.37
C TYR A 60 2.67 -4.02 8.32
N TRP A 61 2.07 -3.74 9.49
CA TRP A 61 0.97 -2.79 9.57
C TRP A 61 1.47 -1.37 9.28
N THR A 62 0.60 -0.55 8.68
CA THR A 62 0.92 0.84 8.29
C THR A 62 1.14 1.77 9.47
N LYS A 63 0.51 1.46 10.62
CA LYS A 63 0.66 2.25 11.86
C LYS A 63 2.11 2.17 12.34
N ALA A 64 2.74 3.33 12.43
CA ALA A 64 4.09 3.51 12.94
C ALA A 64 4.07 3.80 14.45
N TYR A 65 5.14 3.39 15.13
CA TYR A 65 5.33 3.60 16.55
C TYR A 65 6.72 4.19 16.77
N LEU A 66 6.82 5.21 17.63
CA LEU A 66 8.10 5.73 18.06
C LEU A 66 8.52 4.93 19.29
N VAL A 67 9.67 4.29 19.22
CA VAL A 67 10.24 3.50 20.32
C VAL A 67 11.71 3.87 20.43
N ARG A 68 12.11 4.45 21.57
CA ARG A 68 13.51 4.84 21.83
C ARG A 68 14.15 5.69 20.72
N GLY A 69 13.37 6.62 20.15
CA GLY A 69 13.83 7.52 19.08
C GLY A 69 13.87 6.90 17.68
N GLN A 70 13.50 5.63 17.52
CA GLN A 70 13.36 4.97 16.23
C GLN A 70 11.89 4.79 15.88
N THR A 71 11.52 5.16 14.65
CA THR A 71 10.18 4.91 14.14
C THR A 71 10.12 3.51 13.56
N VAL A 72 9.29 2.65 14.15
CA VAL A 72 9.16 1.23 13.78
C VAL A 72 7.74 0.88 13.32
N ARG A 73 7.62 -0.20 12.55
CA ARG A 73 6.34 -0.87 12.23
C ARG A 73 6.34 -2.29 12.77
N ALA A 74 5.15 -2.82 13.07
CA ALA A 74 4.97 -4.16 13.59
C ALA A 74 4.45 -5.12 12.51
N CYS A 75 4.90 -6.38 12.55
CA CYS A 75 4.58 -7.41 11.57
C CYS A 75 3.07 -7.72 11.54
N SER A 76 2.52 -7.89 10.33
CA SER A 76 1.10 -8.15 10.07
C SER A 76 0.78 -9.63 9.82
N GLN A 77 1.79 -10.48 9.69
CA GLN A 77 1.68 -11.88 9.21
C GLN A 77 1.32 -12.88 10.34
N TRP A 78 0.18 -12.68 10.99
CA TRP A 78 -0.29 -13.53 12.09
C TRP A 78 -1.41 -14.49 11.66
N PHE A 79 -1.29 -15.76 12.04
CA PHE A 79 -2.26 -16.84 11.77
C PHE A 79 -2.66 -17.55 13.06
N GLU A 80 -3.79 -18.24 13.08
CA GLU A 80 -4.35 -18.86 14.30
C GLU A 80 -3.37 -19.76 15.06
N LYS A 81 -2.51 -20.49 14.34
CA LYS A 81 -1.45 -21.33 14.92
C LYS A 81 -0.38 -20.56 15.74
N ASP A 82 -0.25 -19.27 15.50
CA ASP A 82 0.77 -18.41 16.12
C ASP A 82 0.33 -17.90 17.51
N GLU A 83 -0.96 -18.04 17.86
CA GLU A 83 -1.53 -17.59 19.13
C GLU A 83 -0.80 -18.19 20.35
N VAL A 84 -0.51 -19.49 20.31
CA VAL A 84 0.19 -20.19 21.39
C VAL A 84 1.58 -19.62 21.65
N TYR A 85 2.28 -19.16 20.60
CA TYR A 85 3.61 -18.56 20.72
C TYR A 85 3.52 -17.16 21.31
N PHE A 86 2.55 -16.37 20.86
CA PHE A 86 2.32 -15.02 21.36
C PHE A 86 1.91 -15.01 22.84
N THR A 87 1.02 -15.91 23.28
CA THR A 87 0.63 -16.01 24.70
C THR A 87 1.83 -16.39 25.58
N LYS A 88 2.64 -17.37 25.17
CA LYS A 88 3.88 -17.74 25.89
C LYS A 88 4.86 -16.58 26.00
N TYR A 89 4.98 -15.77 24.94
CA TYR A 89 5.82 -14.57 24.98
C TYR A 89 5.31 -13.56 26.02
N LEU A 90 4.00 -13.28 26.04
CA LEU A 90 3.39 -12.34 26.98
C LEU A 90 3.59 -12.77 28.43
N GLU A 91 3.39 -14.05 28.73
CA GLU A 91 3.66 -14.64 30.05
C GLU A 91 5.13 -14.42 30.45
N ARG A 92 6.08 -14.63 29.54
CA ARG A 92 7.51 -14.46 29.80
C ARG A 92 7.88 -13.02 30.13
N ILE A 93 7.32 -12.04 29.44
CA ILE A 93 7.58 -10.62 29.72
C ILE A 93 6.70 -10.07 30.85
N GLY A 94 5.83 -10.91 31.44
CA GLY A 94 4.98 -10.56 32.58
C GLY A 94 3.84 -9.62 32.22
N ILE A 95 3.36 -9.65 30.97
CA ILE A 95 2.16 -8.93 30.56
C ILE A 95 0.97 -9.87 30.72
N ASP A 96 0.25 -9.71 31.82
CA ASP A 96 -1.01 -10.41 32.04
C ASP A 96 -2.13 -9.77 31.21
N TYR A 97 -2.99 -10.60 30.62
CA TYR A 97 -4.15 -10.14 29.86
C TYR A 97 -5.36 -11.06 30.13
N ASP A 98 -6.42 -10.48 30.69
CA ASP A 98 -7.68 -11.19 30.88
C ASP A 98 -8.44 -11.22 29.55
N HIS A 99 -8.62 -12.42 29.00
CA HIS A 99 -9.36 -12.64 27.74
C HIS A 99 -10.75 -11.99 27.76
N SER A 100 -11.43 -11.98 28.91
CA SER A 100 -12.77 -11.41 29.06
C SER A 100 -12.77 -9.88 29.11
N GLN A 101 -11.75 -9.28 29.75
CA GLN A 101 -11.60 -7.82 29.79
C GLN A 101 -11.12 -7.25 28.46
N VAL A 102 -10.24 -7.94 27.73
CA VAL A 102 -9.80 -7.49 26.39
C VAL A 102 -10.96 -7.53 25.38
N GLU A 103 -11.84 -8.52 25.47
CA GLU A 103 -13.04 -8.59 24.63
C GLU A 103 -14.07 -7.52 25.00
N SER A 104 -14.22 -7.22 26.30
CA SER A 104 -15.09 -6.16 26.81
C SER A 104 -14.55 -4.74 26.52
N GLU A 105 -13.25 -4.49 26.67
CA GLU A 105 -12.56 -3.23 26.28
C GLU A 105 -12.60 -3.01 24.76
N LEU A 106 -12.65 -4.07 23.95
CA LEU A 106 -12.85 -3.97 22.49
C LEU A 106 -14.32 -3.68 22.11
N LEU A 107 -15.28 -4.07 22.94
CA LEU A 107 -16.68 -3.65 22.83
C LEU A 107 -16.88 -2.22 23.37
N GLU A 108 -16.17 -1.82 24.43
CA GLU A 108 -16.26 -0.48 25.02
C GLU A 108 -15.43 0.57 24.27
N SER A 109 -14.32 0.19 23.61
CA SER A 109 -13.61 1.09 22.68
C SER A 109 -14.39 1.37 21.39
N ARG A 110 -15.45 0.59 21.11
CA ARG A 110 -16.48 0.96 20.12
C ARG A 110 -17.46 2.01 20.66
N THR A 111 -17.62 2.16 21.97
CA THR A 111 -18.55 3.11 22.61
C THR A 111 -17.87 4.36 23.19
N ILE A 112 -16.57 4.35 23.51
CA ILE A 112 -15.84 5.44 24.20
C ILE A 112 -14.78 6.14 23.31
N SER A 113 -14.69 5.79 22.02
CA SER A 113 -13.84 6.52 21.05
C SER A 113 -14.36 7.95 20.71
N SER A 114 -14.99 8.63 21.68
CA SER A 114 -15.51 10.00 21.58
C SER A 114 -14.60 11.07 22.19
N CYS A 115 -13.60 10.77 23.03
CA CYS A 115 -12.80 11.84 23.64
C CYS A 115 -11.33 11.45 23.98
N ARG A 116 -10.35 11.94 23.20
CA ARG A 116 -9.12 12.64 23.67
C ARG A 116 -8.22 13.07 22.49
N PRO A 117 -7.40 14.14 22.66
CA PRO A 117 -7.02 15.06 21.59
C PRO A 117 -5.91 14.50 20.71
N SER A 118 -6.29 13.97 19.56
CA SER A 118 -5.39 13.78 18.43
C SER A 118 -5.27 15.10 17.67
N VAL A 119 -4.05 15.44 17.26
CA VAL A 119 -3.82 16.28 16.06
C VAL A 119 -4.87 15.87 15.02
N ILE A 120 -5.68 16.84 14.60
CA ILE A 120 -6.97 16.62 13.93
C ILE A 120 -6.74 15.90 12.60
N THR A 121 -6.67 14.57 12.61
CA THR A 121 -7.04 13.74 11.47
C THR A 121 -8.47 13.31 11.74
N LEU A 122 -9.42 14.12 11.25
CA LEU A 122 -10.82 13.76 11.15
C LEU A 122 -10.89 12.32 10.63
N ARG A 123 -11.37 11.38 11.47
CA ARG A 123 -11.87 10.10 10.98
C ARG A 123 -13.02 10.43 10.02
N THR A 124 -12.72 10.50 8.73
CA THR A 124 -13.73 10.54 7.68
C THR A 124 -14.61 9.33 7.91
N LYS A 125 -15.90 9.56 8.16
CA LYS A 125 -16.93 8.52 8.24
C LYS A 125 -16.99 7.84 6.87
N SER A 126 -16.05 6.94 6.59
CA SER A 126 -16.04 6.16 5.35
C SER A 126 -17.32 5.33 5.35
N ARG A 127 -18.21 5.61 4.40
CA ARG A 127 -19.47 4.88 4.26
C ARG A 127 -19.15 3.39 4.08
N TYR A 128 -19.87 2.51 4.78
CA TYR A 128 -19.71 1.07 4.61
C TYR A 128 -19.91 0.68 3.14
N ARG A 129 -18.89 0.06 2.52
CA ARG A 129 -18.84 -0.25 1.08
C ARG A 129 -19.00 0.96 0.14
N GLY A 130 -18.68 2.16 0.61
CA GLY A 130 -18.60 3.34 -0.25
C GLY A 130 -17.40 3.28 -1.20
N ASN A 131 -17.49 3.99 -2.33
CA ASN A 131 -16.35 4.15 -3.23
C ASN A 131 -15.25 4.96 -2.52
N ALA A 132 -14.06 4.37 -2.42
CA ALA A 132 -12.90 5.07 -1.90
C ALA A 132 -12.49 6.20 -2.86
N ILE A 133 -12.32 7.42 -2.34
CA ILE A 133 -11.85 8.57 -3.14
C ILE A 133 -10.52 8.28 -3.83
N ALA A 134 -9.66 7.48 -3.19
CA ALA A 134 -8.41 6.98 -3.75
C ALA A 134 -8.58 6.30 -5.12
N ASN A 135 -9.72 5.67 -5.40
CA ASN A 135 -9.99 5.08 -6.71
C ASN A 135 -10.10 6.16 -7.79
N ALA A 136 -10.86 7.23 -7.52
CA ALA A 136 -11.00 8.35 -8.44
C ALA A 136 -9.69 9.11 -8.61
N GLN A 137 -8.94 9.33 -7.52
CA GLN A 137 -7.62 9.96 -7.56
C GLN A 137 -6.62 9.14 -8.39
N ASN A 138 -6.62 7.80 -8.23
CA ASN A 138 -5.80 6.91 -9.06
C ASN A 138 -6.23 6.91 -10.53
N LEU A 139 -7.55 7.02 -10.80
CA LEU A 139 -8.04 7.15 -12.18
C LEU A 139 -7.61 8.47 -12.82
N LEU A 140 -7.58 9.57 -12.06
CA LEU A 140 -7.04 10.85 -12.53
C LEU A 140 -5.57 10.73 -12.91
N VAL A 141 -4.74 10.15 -12.03
CA VAL A 141 -3.32 9.90 -12.34
C VAL A 141 -3.15 9.05 -13.60
N ARG A 142 -3.93 7.97 -13.73
CA ARG A 142 -3.91 7.13 -14.94
C ARG A 142 -4.31 7.89 -16.19
N ASN A 143 -5.35 8.71 -16.09
CA ASN A 143 -5.81 9.50 -17.22
C ASN A 143 -4.73 10.48 -17.68
N ILE A 144 -4.05 11.17 -16.76
CA ILE A 144 -2.93 12.05 -17.08
C ILE A 144 -1.85 11.26 -17.82
N LEU A 145 -1.32 10.20 -17.23
CA LEU A 145 -0.24 9.37 -17.80
C LEU A 145 -0.64 8.67 -19.11
N SER A 146 -1.93 8.44 -19.35
CA SER A 146 -2.41 7.87 -20.61
C SER A 146 -2.59 8.90 -21.74
N ASN A 147 -2.57 10.19 -21.41
CA ASN A 147 -2.77 11.28 -22.37
C ASN A 147 -1.60 12.28 -22.36
N LEU A 148 -0.44 11.89 -21.83
CA LEU A 148 0.77 12.71 -21.92
C LEU A 148 1.29 12.72 -23.36
N GLY A 149 1.75 13.90 -23.79
CA GLY A 149 2.25 14.11 -25.15
C GLY A 149 1.13 14.23 -26.19
N THR A 150 1.51 14.12 -27.46
CA THR A 150 0.61 14.27 -28.61
C THR A 150 0.61 13.05 -29.53
N GLU A 151 1.26 11.97 -29.10
CA GLU A 151 1.42 10.74 -29.88
C GLU A 151 0.11 9.96 -29.93
N GLN A 152 -0.09 9.22 -31.02
CA GLN A 152 -1.24 8.33 -31.19
C GLN A 152 -0.73 6.90 -31.33
N PHE A 153 -1.42 5.97 -30.70
CA PHE A 153 -1.18 4.54 -30.86
C PHE A 153 -2.30 3.95 -31.72
N LEU A 154 -1.94 3.50 -32.91
CA LEU A 154 -2.86 2.96 -33.91
C LEU A 154 -2.78 1.43 -33.97
N GLU A 155 -3.71 0.80 -34.70
CA GLU A 155 -3.69 -0.66 -34.86
C GLU A 155 -2.41 -1.14 -35.58
N GLU A 156 -1.87 -0.36 -36.51
CA GLU A 156 -0.61 -0.67 -37.21
C GLU A 156 0.57 -0.77 -36.24
N ASP A 157 0.67 0.19 -35.31
CA ASP A 157 1.66 0.20 -34.24
C ASP A 157 1.57 -1.06 -33.36
N TRP A 158 0.34 -1.54 -33.13
CA TRP A 158 0.12 -2.77 -32.38
C TRP A 158 0.59 -4.01 -33.14
N GLN A 159 0.35 -4.07 -34.45
CA GLN A 159 0.84 -5.17 -35.29
C GLN A 159 2.37 -5.17 -35.35
N GLU A 160 3.00 -4.01 -35.50
CA GLU A 160 4.46 -3.87 -35.45
C GLU A 160 5.03 -4.29 -34.10
N THR A 161 4.37 -3.90 -33.00
CA THR A 161 4.75 -4.30 -31.65
C THR A 161 4.70 -5.83 -31.50
N LYS A 162 3.61 -6.47 -31.94
CA LYS A 162 3.53 -7.94 -31.93
C LYS A 162 4.61 -8.58 -32.81
N ALA A 163 4.88 -8.01 -33.99
CA ALA A 163 5.92 -8.52 -34.89
C ALA A 163 7.31 -8.45 -34.25
N TYR A 164 7.64 -7.35 -33.56
CA TYR A 164 8.89 -7.19 -32.81
C TYR A 164 9.11 -8.33 -31.81
N PHE A 165 8.07 -8.67 -31.05
CA PHE A 165 8.11 -9.76 -30.07
C PHE A 165 7.76 -11.14 -30.68
N ASN A 166 7.89 -11.32 -31.99
CA ASN A 166 7.65 -12.59 -32.70
C ASN A 166 6.26 -13.20 -32.43
N HIS A 167 5.24 -12.36 -32.23
CA HIS A 167 3.88 -12.76 -31.88
C HIS A 167 3.82 -13.68 -30.64
N ARG A 168 4.67 -13.41 -29.65
CA ARG A 168 4.74 -14.14 -28.38
C ARG A 168 4.54 -13.21 -27.20
N CYS A 169 4.13 -13.78 -26.07
CA CYS A 169 4.07 -13.04 -24.82
C CYS A 169 5.49 -12.65 -24.41
N VAL A 170 5.71 -11.36 -24.15
CA VAL A 170 7.02 -10.82 -23.77
C VAL A 170 7.57 -11.44 -22.48
N TYR A 171 6.68 -11.90 -21.60
CA TYR A 171 7.05 -12.45 -20.31
C TYR A 171 7.37 -13.96 -20.37
N CYS A 172 6.41 -14.78 -20.81
CA CYS A 172 6.58 -16.24 -20.82
C CYS A 172 7.10 -16.83 -22.14
N GLY A 173 7.19 -16.03 -23.21
CA GLY A 173 7.66 -16.48 -24.53
C GLY A 173 6.65 -17.34 -25.31
N GLU A 174 5.49 -17.66 -24.73
CA GLU A 174 4.50 -18.53 -25.35
C GLU A 174 3.65 -17.79 -26.40
N SER A 175 3.27 -18.52 -27.45
CA SER A 175 2.32 -18.05 -28.47
C SER A 175 0.88 -18.24 -27.97
N LYS A 176 0.35 -17.19 -27.33
CA LYS A 176 -1.02 -17.15 -26.77
C LYS A 176 -1.81 -15.98 -27.35
N GLU A 177 -3.07 -15.84 -26.94
CA GLU A 177 -3.83 -14.61 -27.17
C GLU A 177 -3.12 -13.43 -26.47
N LEU A 178 -2.66 -12.46 -27.27
CA LEU A 178 -1.90 -11.31 -26.80
C LEU A 178 -2.81 -10.12 -26.58
N ILE A 179 -2.68 -9.51 -25.40
CA ILE A 179 -3.30 -8.25 -25.03
C ILE A 179 -2.23 -7.17 -24.86
N ILE A 180 -2.65 -5.92 -25.01
CA ILE A 180 -1.81 -4.76 -24.71
C ILE A 180 -1.59 -4.70 -23.20
N GLU A 181 -0.34 -4.61 -22.79
CA GLU A 181 0.07 -4.47 -21.39
C GLU A 181 1.11 -3.34 -21.26
N HIS A 182 1.19 -2.75 -20.07
CA HIS A 182 2.15 -1.68 -19.74
C HIS A 182 3.35 -2.25 -19.01
N ALA A 183 4.50 -2.37 -19.68
CA ALA A 183 5.73 -2.89 -19.07
C ALA A 183 6.03 -2.15 -17.76
N ILE A 184 5.99 -0.82 -17.79
CA ILE A 184 6.00 0.06 -16.62
C ILE A 184 4.54 0.43 -16.28
N PRO A 185 4.04 0.10 -15.08
CA PRO A 185 2.64 0.28 -14.75
C PRO A 185 2.24 1.76 -14.62
N ILE A 186 1.05 2.10 -15.12
CA ILE A 186 0.49 3.45 -15.06
C ILE A 186 -0.01 3.77 -13.65
N ASN A 187 0.88 4.34 -12.83
CA ASN A 187 0.60 4.79 -11.47
C ASN A 187 1.58 5.87 -11.00
N LYS A 188 1.34 6.43 -9.81
CA LYS A 188 2.15 7.51 -9.23
C LYS A 188 3.53 7.09 -8.68
N VAL A 189 3.87 5.81 -8.72
CA VAL A 189 5.14 5.27 -8.20
C VAL A 189 6.11 5.04 -9.34
N TYR A 190 5.72 4.28 -10.36
CA TYR A 190 6.59 3.95 -11.50
C TYR A 190 6.43 4.90 -12.68
N LEU A 191 5.37 5.73 -12.69
CA LEU A 191 5.17 6.80 -13.67
C LEU A 191 5.09 6.32 -15.13
N GLY A 192 4.66 5.07 -15.36
CA GLY A 192 4.53 4.51 -16.71
C GLY A 192 3.45 5.20 -17.53
N GLU A 193 3.71 5.39 -18.82
CA GLU A 193 2.83 6.10 -19.76
C GLU A 193 2.08 5.13 -20.69
N HIS A 194 0.91 5.51 -21.19
CA HIS A 194 0.27 4.77 -22.30
C HIS A 194 0.91 5.19 -23.64
N ARG A 195 2.13 4.72 -23.89
CA ARG A 195 2.96 5.18 -25.01
C ARG A 195 3.70 4.04 -25.67
N LEU A 196 3.96 4.16 -26.97
CA LEU A 196 4.84 3.24 -27.69
C LEU A 196 6.18 3.09 -26.96
N GLY A 197 6.70 1.87 -26.95
CA GLY A 197 7.85 1.49 -26.12
C GLY A 197 7.45 0.99 -24.73
N ASN A 198 6.39 1.53 -24.11
CA ASN A 198 5.85 0.99 -22.86
C ASN A 198 4.72 -0.04 -23.07
N LEU A 199 4.07 -0.02 -24.24
CA LEU A 199 3.06 -1.01 -24.63
C LEU A 199 3.73 -2.28 -25.16
N VAL A 200 3.48 -3.42 -24.51
CA VAL A 200 4.08 -4.71 -24.86
C VAL A 200 3.02 -5.81 -24.97
N PRO A 201 3.28 -6.90 -25.73
CA PRO A 201 2.37 -8.02 -25.83
C PRO A 201 2.49 -8.97 -24.65
N SER A 202 1.39 -9.14 -23.92
CA SER A 202 1.29 -10.05 -22.80
C SER A 202 0.14 -11.03 -22.96
N CYS A 203 0.26 -12.25 -22.44
CA CYS A 203 -0.88 -13.12 -22.24
C CYS A 203 -1.68 -12.70 -20.99
N LYS A 204 -2.95 -13.09 -20.91
CA LYS A 204 -3.84 -12.73 -19.78
C LYS A 204 -3.27 -13.16 -18.43
N GLU A 205 -2.64 -14.33 -18.38
CA GLU A 205 -2.08 -14.91 -17.16
C GLU A 205 -0.87 -14.11 -16.65
N CYS A 206 0.07 -13.77 -17.55
CA CYS A 206 1.24 -12.95 -17.19
C CYS A 206 0.84 -11.54 -16.79
N ASN A 207 -0.06 -10.90 -17.55
CA ASN A 207 -0.60 -9.58 -17.20
C ASN A 207 -1.24 -9.59 -15.80
N SER A 208 -2.08 -10.59 -15.51
CA SER A 208 -2.70 -10.73 -14.20
C SER A 208 -1.69 -11.00 -13.08
N ALA A 209 -0.62 -11.76 -13.35
CA ALA A 209 0.41 -12.08 -12.37
C ALA A 209 1.34 -10.88 -12.08
N LYS A 210 1.68 -10.09 -13.11
CA LYS A 210 2.46 -8.85 -12.98
C LYS A 210 1.70 -7.79 -12.20
N ALA A 211 0.40 -7.63 -12.48
CA ALA A 211 -0.48 -6.69 -11.81
C ALA A 211 0.08 -5.25 -11.80
N SER A 212 0.50 -4.74 -10.64
CA SER A 212 1.01 -3.37 -10.48
C SER A 212 2.53 -3.30 -10.35
N LYS A 213 3.25 -4.39 -10.63
CA LYS A 213 4.72 -4.43 -10.59
C LYS A 213 5.30 -3.83 -11.86
N ASP A 214 6.49 -3.28 -11.74
CA ASP A 214 7.35 -3.01 -12.89
C ASP A 214 7.79 -4.30 -13.58
N PHE A 215 8.08 -4.25 -14.89
CA PHE A 215 8.49 -5.43 -15.63
C PHE A 215 9.81 -6.02 -15.10
N ARG A 216 10.74 -5.19 -14.61
CA ARG A 216 12.02 -5.65 -14.05
C ARG A 216 11.80 -6.42 -12.75
N GLU A 217 10.91 -5.93 -11.89
CA GLU A 217 10.51 -6.65 -10.67
C GLU A 217 9.77 -7.95 -10.97
N PHE A 218 9.01 -8.00 -12.08
CA PHE A 218 8.29 -9.19 -12.47
C PHE A 218 9.19 -10.25 -13.10
N LEU A 219 10.25 -9.82 -13.78
CA LEU A 219 11.24 -10.66 -14.47
C LEU A 219 12.55 -10.79 -13.67
N GLU A 220 12.52 -10.62 -12.35
CA GLU A 220 13.71 -10.74 -11.53
C GLU A 220 14.43 -12.08 -11.77
N GLY A 221 15.71 -12.02 -12.17
CA GLY A 221 16.51 -13.18 -12.55
C GLY A 221 16.40 -13.64 -14.01
N CYS A 222 15.63 -12.93 -14.83
CA CYS A 222 15.42 -13.19 -16.26
C CYS A 222 16.02 -12.05 -17.12
N ASP A 223 17.33 -11.84 -17.00
CA ASP A 223 18.04 -10.68 -17.58
C ASP A 223 17.88 -10.57 -19.10
N ASP A 224 17.82 -11.70 -19.82
CA ASP A 224 17.62 -11.72 -21.27
C ASP A 224 16.27 -11.11 -21.68
N GLN A 225 15.19 -11.43 -20.96
CA GLN A 225 13.86 -10.89 -21.24
C GLN A 225 13.76 -9.41 -20.85
N ILE A 226 14.42 -9.00 -19.76
CA ILE A 226 14.54 -7.59 -19.38
C ILE A 226 15.24 -6.82 -20.50
N ALA A 227 16.37 -7.31 -20.99
CA ALA A 227 17.14 -6.67 -22.05
C ALA A 227 16.33 -6.52 -23.35
N VAL A 228 15.50 -7.51 -23.71
CA VAL A 228 14.62 -7.43 -24.89
C VAL A 228 13.57 -6.32 -24.73
N ILE A 229 12.96 -6.17 -23.55
CA ILE A 229 12.00 -5.08 -23.29
C ILE A 229 12.69 -3.72 -23.33
N GLU A 230 13.87 -3.60 -22.73
CA GLU A 230 14.64 -2.35 -22.73
C GLU A 230 15.13 -1.97 -24.13
N ALA A 231 15.52 -2.94 -24.95
CA ALA A 231 15.86 -2.72 -26.35
C ALA A 231 14.65 -2.22 -27.16
N TYR A 232 13.46 -2.78 -26.93
CA TYR A 232 12.22 -2.31 -27.54
C TYR A 232 11.89 -0.86 -27.12
N MET A 233 12.01 -0.55 -25.83
CA MET A 233 11.82 0.81 -25.32
C MET A 233 12.77 1.79 -26.02
N ALA A 234 14.06 1.44 -26.13
CA ALA A 234 15.05 2.25 -26.81
C ALA A 234 14.74 2.44 -28.31
N GLU A 235 14.35 1.38 -29.02
CA GLU A 235 13.98 1.46 -30.44
C GLU A 235 12.78 2.39 -30.68
N LYS A 236 11.80 2.38 -29.77
CA LYS A 236 10.63 3.27 -29.86
C LYS A 236 10.89 4.65 -29.25
N ASN A 237 12.13 4.99 -28.92
CA ASN A 237 12.54 6.26 -28.29
C ASN A 237 11.78 6.55 -26.98
N TYR A 238 11.42 5.49 -26.24
CA TYR A 238 10.74 5.60 -24.96
C TYR A 238 11.75 5.67 -23.82
N THR A 239 11.71 6.76 -23.06
CA THR A 239 12.50 6.93 -21.84
C THR A 239 11.57 6.96 -20.63
N PRO A 240 11.66 5.99 -19.71
CA PRO A 240 10.84 5.96 -18.50
C PRO A 240 10.93 7.24 -17.67
N LEU A 241 9.80 7.64 -17.08
CA LEU A 241 9.72 8.84 -16.23
C LEU A 241 10.06 8.58 -14.75
N GLU A 242 10.39 7.34 -14.37
CA GLU A 242 10.56 6.88 -12.97
C GLU A 242 11.50 7.72 -12.11
N ASN A 243 12.48 8.42 -12.72
CA ASN A 243 13.45 9.27 -12.03
C ASN A 243 13.13 10.78 -12.08
N SER A 244 11.99 11.18 -12.66
CA SER A 244 11.61 12.59 -12.73
C SER A 244 10.90 13.04 -11.44
N GLU A 245 11.65 13.71 -10.57
CA GLU A 245 11.11 14.32 -9.37
C GLU A 245 9.98 15.32 -9.70
N GLN A 246 10.13 16.09 -10.79
CA GLN A 246 9.11 17.06 -11.19
C GLN A 246 7.80 16.39 -11.58
N VAL A 247 7.85 15.31 -12.38
CA VAL A 247 6.64 14.56 -12.76
C VAL A 247 6.01 13.93 -11.54
N SER A 248 6.80 13.32 -10.66
CA SER A 248 6.29 12.74 -9.41
C SER A 248 5.56 13.78 -8.55
N MET A 249 6.13 14.99 -8.40
CA MET A 249 5.50 16.07 -7.65
C MET A 249 4.19 16.53 -8.29
N ILE A 250 4.16 16.70 -9.62
CA ILE A 250 2.95 17.12 -10.36
C ILE A 250 1.83 16.08 -10.22
N LEU A 251 2.15 14.79 -10.33
CA LEU A 251 1.14 13.74 -10.18
C LEU A 251 0.64 13.61 -8.74
N GLU A 252 1.50 13.83 -7.73
CA GLU A 252 1.06 13.88 -6.33
C GLU A 252 0.13 15.09 -6.09
N MET A 253 0.44 16.26 -6.66
CA MET A 253 -0.45 17.42 -6.63
C MET A 253 -1.82 17.10 -7.26
N ALA A 254 -1.85 16.55 -8.47
CA ALA A 254 -3.09 16.16 -9.14
C ALA A 254 -3.90 15.13 -8.32
N TYR A 255 -3.21 14.15 -7.71
CA TYR A 255 -3.82 13.16 -6.84
C TYR A 255 -4.52 13.82 -5.64
N LEU A 256 -3.83 14.75 -4.96
CA LEU A 256 -4.39 15.48 -3.81
C LEU A 256 -5.54 16.41 -4.21
N GLU A 257 -5.42 17.14 -5.32
CA GLU A 257 -6.46 18.03 -5.84
C GLU A 257 -7.76 17.28 -6.16
N GLY A 258 -7.67 16.08 -6.73
CA GLY A 258 -8.85 15.24 -6.97
C GLY A 258 -9.63 14.91 -5.69
N GLY A 259 -8.92 14.75 -4.56
CA GLY A 259 -9.53 14.58 -3.24
C GLY A 259 -10.20 15.86 -2.74
N ILE A 260 -9.51 16.99 -2.84
CA ILE A 260 -10.00 18.31 -2.42
C ILE A 260 -11.28 18.69 -3.16
N VAL A 261 -11.34 18.45 -4.47
CA VAL A 261 -12.54 18.73 -5.28
C VAL A 261 -13.73 17.93 -4.78
N ALA A 262 -13.55 16.63 -4.52
CA ALA A 262 -14.62 15.79 -3.98
C ALA A 262 -15.09 16.27 -2.61
N GLU A 263 -14.17 16.58 -1.69
CA GLU A 263 -14.49 17.10 -0.35
C GLU A 263 -15.25 18.42 -0.42
N ARG A 264 -14.83 19.35 -1.28
CA ARG A 264 -15.50 20.64 -1.51
C ARG A 264 -16.96 20.46 -1.90
N TYR A 265 -17.23 19.65 -2.92
CA TYR A 265 -18.61 19.44 -3.39
C TYR A 265 -19.45 18.65 -2.39
N ILE A 266 -18.86 17.70 -1.66
CA ILE A 266 -19.53 17.03 -0.54
C ILE A 266 -19.96 18.06 0.53
N SER A 267 -19.08 19.00 0.90
CA SER A 267 -19.40 20.07 1.86
C SER A 267 -20.56 20.94 1.38
N ILE A 268 -20.47 21.45 0.14
CA ILE A 268 -21.51 22.30 -0.47
C ILE A 268 -22.86 21.59 -0.47
N ILE A 269 -22.90 20.30 -0.83
CA ILE A 269 -24.14 19.52 -0.86
C ILE A 269 -24.67 19.31 0.55
N ASN A 270 -23.83 18.97 1.53
CA ASN A 270 -24.26 18.76 2.91
C ASN A 270 -24.86 20.03 3.53
N GLU A 271 -24.34 21.21 3.19
CA GLU A 271 -24.86 22.50 3.66
C GLU A 271 -26.31 22.76 3.21
N LEU A 272 -26.74 22.22 2.06
CA LEU A 272 -28.13 22.34 1.58
C LEU A 272 -29.14 21.56 2.43
N PHE A 273 -28.68 20.57 3.20
CA PHE A 273 -29.54 19.63 3.93
C PHE A 273 -29.38 19.73 5.46
N VAL A 274 -28.79 20.81 5.98
CA VAL A 274 -28.73 21.07 7.43
C VAL A 274 -30.15 21.38 7.95
N PRO A 275 -30.70 20.59 8.90
CA PRO A 275 -32.04 20.84 9.45
C PRO A 275 -32.12 22.22 10.12
N VAL A 276 -33.25 22.90 9.97
CA VAL A 276 -33.48 24.29 10.44
C VAL A 276 -33.52 24.42 11.97
N ASP A 277 -33.58 23.31 12.71
CA ASP A 277 -33.78 23.32 14.18
C ASP A 277 -32.58 23.82 15.01
N ASP A 278 -31.38 23.97 14.44
CA ASP A 278 -30.19 24.43 15.18
C ASP A 278 -29.99 25.96 15.21
N LYS A 279 -30.88 26.74 14.57
CA LYS A 279 -30.76 28.22 14.56
C LYS A 279 -31.35 28.91 15.80
N GLN A 280 -32.03 28.20 16.71
CA GLN A 280 -32.69 28.82 17.86
C GLN A 280 -31.90 28.80 19.18
N HIS A 281 -30.69 28.26 19.25
CA HIS A 281 -29.92 28.17 20.52
C HIS A 281 -28.63 29.01 20.57
N ARG A 282 -28.45 29.98 19.67
CA ARG A 282 -27.31 30.92 19.74
C ARG A 282 -27.64 32.33 20.26
N ASN A 283 -28.88 32.61 20.63
CA ASN A 283 -29.29 33.90 21.18
C ASN A 283 -30.07 33.73 22.48
N THR A 284 -29.37 33.33 23.55
CA THR A 284 -29.72 33.63 24.96
C THR A 284 -28.44 33.67 25.76
#